data_AF-A0ABD0BJL2-F1
#
_entry.id   AF-A0ABD0BJL2-F1
#
_cell.length_a   1.000
_cell.length_b   1.000
_cell.length_c   1.000
_cell.angle_alpha   90.00
_cell.angle_beta   90.00
_cell.angle_gamma   90.00
#
_symmetry.space_group_name_H-M   'P 1'
#
loop_
_entity.id
_entity.type
_entity.pdbx_description
1 polymer ?
#
loop_
_entity_poly.entity_id
_entity_poly.type
_entity_poly.pdbx_seq_one_letter_code
_entity_poly.pdbx_strand_id
1 'polypeptide(L)'
;MIATGLLLGAVLGVVLQGGRFCVTGMLRDIYLLKTWRGFVALLIVISVHAVGLSALRTLGVITTPVDAFAPFAVVIGGFIFGIGIVLAGGCASGTWYRSGEGLVGSWFALLFYGISAAAMKTGILHGGAAWLKGFTIDATTIPDTFGLSPWWFAIGLSLLTAYSVWYYRSKDGASVVTLGRTGWKRPLSLNTAGLLVGILGVVAWPLSAATGRNDGLGITTPTAHLTSWLTKGDAKFLNWGTLLVVGILVGSFASAKATGEFRVRVPDATTSIRSIVGGTLMGIGAALAGGCTVGNGMVQTSLFSYQGWVALLFIGLGVAAAAKIWLKPTQKTRVNSAFEVAPAGVKVGVDKQGLRAVAPGTYVIDTLGAVCPFPLIDAKTAINQLSDGEALVIDFDCTQATETIPRWAADDGHAVTDFHEVGSAGWQITVVKHGALLRT
;
A
#
# COMPACT_ATOMS: atom_id res chain seq x y z
N MET A 1 -17.86 21.05 11.62
CA MET A 1 -16.62 21.07 10.80
C MET A 1 -15.79 19.80 10.91
N ILE A 2 -15.50 19.25 12.09
CA ILE A 2 -14.70 17.99 12.22
C ILE A 2 -15.27 16.79 11.44
N ALA A 3 -16.60 16.73 11.25
CA ALA A 3 -17.28 15.69 10.47
C ALA A 3 -16.86 15.65 8.99
N THR A 4 -16.31 16.74 8.43
CA THR A 4 -15.75 16.71 7.07
C THR A 4 -14.53 15.78 6.99
N GLY A 5 -13.83 15.56 8.10
CA GLY A 5 -12.77 14.57 8.22
C GLY A 5 -13.31 13.16 8.03
N LEU A 6 -14.43 12.82 8.68
CA LEU A 6 -15.09 11.52 8.50
C LEU A 6 -15.53 11.30 7.05
N LEU A 7 -16.18 12.30 6.44
CA LEU A 7 -16.66 12.21 5.06
C LEU A 7 -15.50 12.08 4.07
N LEU A 8 -14.48 12.93 4.18
CA LEU A 8 -13.29 12.84 3.32
C LEU A 8 -12.56 11.52 3.54
N GLY A 9 -12.47 11.06 4.79
CA GLY A 9 -11.91 9.78 5.15
C GLY A 9 -12.66 8.62 4.50
N ALA A 10 -13.99 8.66 4.49
CA ALA A 10 -14.81 7.64 3.84
C ALA A 10 -14.57 7.60 2.33
N VAL A 11 -14.57 8.76 1.65
CA VAL A 11 -14.26 8.83 0.22
C VAL A 11 -12.83 8.33 -0.05
N LEU A 12 -11.87 8.74 0.78
CA LEU A 12 -10.49 8.27 0.69
C LEU A 12 -10.40 6.74 0.89
N GLY A 13 -11.15 6.18 1.83
CA GLY A 13 -11.24 4.73 2.06
C GLY A 13 -11.75 3.97 0.85
N VAL A 14 -12.79 4.49 0.16
CA VAL A 14 -13.32 3.92 -1.09
C VAL A 14 -12.25 3.94 -2.19
N VAL A 15 -11.55 5.07 -2.38
CA VAL A 15 -10.51 5.21 -3.41
C VAL A 15 -9.31 4.31 -3.11
N LEU A 16 -8.85 4.26 -1.85
CA LEU A 16 -7.72 3.44 -1.43
C LEU A 16 -8.01 1.94 -1.59
N GLN A 17 -9.22 1.51 -1.23
CA GLN A 17 -9.68 0.13 -1.37
C GLN A 17 -9.83 -0.25 -2.85
N GLY A 18 -10.60 0.53 -3.61
CA GLY A 18 -10.85 0.26 -5.02
C GLY A 18 -9.60 0.34 -5.90
N GLY A 19 -8.64 1.20 -5.57
CA GLY A 19 -7.35 1.32 -6.24
C GLY A 19 -6.23 0.47 -5.64
N ARG A 20 -6.51 -0.21 -4.52
CA ARG A 20 -5.57 -1.05 -3.76
C ARG A 20 -4.26 -0.34 -3.48
N PHE A 21 -4.35 0.95 -3.18
CA PHE A 21 -3.25 1.89 -3.17
C PHE A 21 -2.36 1.64 -1.94
N CYS A 22 -1.21 0.98 -2.15
CA CYS A 22 -0.30 0.59 -1.07
C CYS A 22 1.15 0.95 -1.40
N VAL A 23 1.68 1.97 -0.70
CA VAL A 23 3.05 2.44 -0.91
C VAL A 23 4.09 1.37 -0.59
N THR A 24 3.82 0.48 0.38
CA THR A 24 4.71 -0.64 0.68
C THR A 24 4.89 -1.54 -0.53
N GLY A 25 3.79 -1.86 -1.23
CA GLY A 25 3.85 -2.64 -2.47
C GLY A 25 4.68 -1.92 -3.52
N MET A 26 4.40 -0.64 -3.76
CA MET A 26 5.12 0.18 -4.75
C MET A 26 6.64 0.20 -4.51
N LEU A 27 7.07 0.40 -3.26
CA LEU A 27 8.50 0.44 -2.91
C LEU A 27 9.15 -0.94 -2.99
N ARG A 28 8.45 -1.98 -2.50
CA ARG A 28 8.94 -3.36 -2.51
C ARG A 28 9.10 -3.89 -3.94
N ASP A 29 8.16 -3.59 -4.81
CA ASP A 29 8.11 -4.12 -6.18
C ASP A 29 9.27 -3.59 -7.04
N ILE A 30 9.85 -2.43 -6.70
CA ILE A 30 11.12 -1.95 -7.29
C ILE A 30 12.26 -2.95 -7.05
N TYR A 31 12.33 -3.52 -5.84
CA TYR A 31 13.41 -4.43 -5.46
C TYR A 31 13.14 -5.87 -5.88
N LEU A 32 11.90 -6.36 -5.66
CA LEU A 32 11.52 -7.75 -5.92
C LEU A 32 11.15 -8.01 -7.38
N LEU A 33 10.34 -7.13 -7.98
CA LEU A 33 9.80 -7.31 -9.32
C LEU A 33 10.55 -6.48 -10.37
N LYS A 34 11.55 -5.67 -9.96
CA LYS A 34 12.35 -4.80 -10.83
C LYS A 34 11.51 -3.85 -11.70
N THR A 35 10.34 -3.45 -11.20
CA THR A 35 9.42 -2.55 -11.89
C THR A 35 9.18 -1.27 -11.09
N TRP A 36 9.17 -0.13 -11.78
CA TRP A 36 8.84 1.16 -11.18
C TRP A 36 7.40 1.60 -11.49
N ARG A 37 6.60 0.76 -12.16
CA ARG A 37 5.21 1.07 -12.54
C ARG A 37 4.38 1.53 -11.34
N GLY A 38 4.48 0.83 -10.22
CA GLY A 38 3.77 1.21 -8.99
C GLY A 38 4.24 2.55 -8.40
N PHE A 39 5.52 2.86 -8.53
CA PHE A 39 6.10 4.12 -8.05
C PHE A 39 5.60 5.33 -8.82
N VAL A 40 5.23 5.17 -10.10
CA VAL A 40 4.60 6.24 -10.90
C VAL A 40 3.31 6.73 -10.26
N ALA A 41 2.49 5.84 -9.70
CA ALA A 41 1.27 6.25 -9.00
C ALA A 41 1.55 7.10 -7.76
N LEU A 42 2.67 6.83 -7.06
CA LEU A 42 3.14 7.69 -5.97
C LEU A 42 3.60 9.05 -6.50
N LEU A 43 4.32 9.09 -7.63
CA LEU A 43 4.73 10.34 -8.28
C LEU A 43 3.53 11.19 -8.74
N ILE A 44 2.44 10.55 -9.21
CA ILE A 44 1.18 11.23 -9.52
C ILE A 44 0.63 11.93 -8.28
N VAL A 45 0.54 11.23 -7.14
CA VAL A 45 0.09 11.85 -5.88
C VAL A 45 0.96 13.04 -5.50
N ILE A 46 2.29 12.86 -5.51
CA ILE A 46 3.23 13.91 -5.11
C ILE A 46 3.13 15.12 -6.06
N SER A 47 2.97 14.91 -7.37
CA SER A 47 2.83 16.00 -8.34
C SER A 47 1.53 16.78 -8.16
N VAL A 48 0.41 16.07 -7.98
CA VAL A 48 -0.90 16.70 -7.74
C VAL A 48 -0.88 17.51 -6.44
N HIS A 49 -0.29 16.96 -5.37
CA HIS A 49 -0.08 17.72 -4.14
C HIS A 49 0.86 18.91 -4.34
N ALA A 50 1.98 18.75 -5.05
CA ALA A 50 2.96 19.81 -5.22
C ALA A 50 2.33 21.04 -5.92
N VAL A 51 1.54 20.80 -6.97
CA VAL A 51 0.79 21.83 -7.67
C VAL A 51 -0.32 22.41 -6.78
N GLY A 52 -1.13 21.56 -6.16
CA GLY A 52 -2.26 21.99 -5.34
C GLY A 52 -1.86 22.78 -4.10
N LEU A 53 -0.81 22.36 -3.39
CA LEU A 53 -0.29 23.03 -2.20
C LEU A 53 0.44 24.33 -2.57
N SER A 54 1.18 24.35 -3.68
CA SER A 54 1.76 25.60 -4.19
C SER A 54 0.66 26.62 -4.51
N ALA A 55 -0.44 26.19 -5.15
CA ALA A 55 -1.58 27.04 -5.42
C ALA A 55 -2.25 27.56 -4.14
N LEU A 56 -2.55 26.67 -3.18
CA LEU A 56 -3.17 27.05 -1.91
C LEU A 56 -2.28 28.00 -1.09
N ARG A 57 -0.95 27.83 -1.13
CA ARG A 57 0.01 28.74 -0.49
C ARG A 57 0.02 30.11 -1.16
N THR A 58 0.02 30.18 -2.49
CA THR A 58 -0.04 31.47 -3.21
C THR A 58 -1.35 32.23 -2.99
N LEU A 59 -2.45 31.50 -2.77
CA LEU A 59 -3.75 32.09 -2.46
C LEU A 59 -3.91 32.50 -0.98
N GLY A 60 -2.92 32.24 -0.13
CA GLY A 60 -2.96 32.57 1.31
C GLY A 60 -3.96 31.74 2.12
N VAL A 61 -4.49 30.64 1.55
CA VAL A 61 -5.51 29.79 2.20
C VAL A 61 -4.91 28.94 3.32
N ILE A 62 -3.63 28.60 3.22
CA ILE A 62 -2.91 27.78 4.19
C ILE A 62 -1.55 28.39 4.53
N THR A 63 -1.12 28.23 5.78
CA THR A 63 0.29 28.35 6.13
C THR A 63 0.87 26.93 6.24
N THR A 64 2.01 26.67 5.64
CA THR A 64 2.65 25.35 5.72
C THR A 64 3.83 25.46 6.69
N PRO A 65 3.62 25.32 8.02
CA PRO A 65 4.76 25.23 8.93
C PRO A 65 5.51 23.94 8.57
N VAL A 66 6.74 24.11 8.07
CA VAL A 66 7.65 22.99 7.88
C VAL A 66 8.51 22.94 9.13
N ASP A 67 8.35 21.87 9.91
CA ASP A 67 9.11 21.65 11.13
C ASP A 67 10.61 21.57 10.81
N ALA A 68 11.45 21.91 11.80
CA ALA A 68 12.89 21.80 11.68
C ALA A 68 13.30 20.34 11.43
N PHE A 69 14.27 20.14 10.53
CA PHE A 69 14.67 18.81 10.09
C PHE A 69 15.54 18.13 11.15
N ALA A 70 15.07 17.00 11.67
CA ALA A 70 15.81 16.15 12.61
C ALA A 70 16.45 14.94 11.88
N PRO A 71 17.64 15.07 11.26
CA PRO A 71 18.20 14.06 10.37
C PRO A 71 18.31 12.68 11.00
N PHE A 72 18.84 12.57 12.23
CA PHE A 72 19.04 11.28 12.89
C PHE A 72 17.71 10.57 13.17
N ALA A 73 16.72 11.30 13.70
CA ALA A 73 15.40 10.75 13.97
C ALA A 73 14.69 10.33 12.67
N VAL A 74 14.85 11.11 11.60
CA VAL A 74 14.26 10.83 10.28
C VAL A 74 14.89 9.61 9.62
N VAL A 75 16.21 9.50 9.66
CA VAL A 75 16.97 8.36 9.10
C VAL A 75 16.63 7.06 9.84
N ILE A 76 16.80 7.05 11.16
CA ILE A 76 16.57 5.87 11.99
C ILE A 76 15.08 5.49 11.95
N GLY A 77 14.19 6.48 12.14
CA GLY A 77 12.76 6.28 12.12
C GLY A 77 12.25 5.79 10.77
N GLY A 78 12.74 6.38 9.67
CA GLY A 78 12.37 6.00 8.31
C GLY A 78 12.78 4.56 7.99
N PHE A 79 14.00 4.17 8.37
CA PHE A 79 14.49 2.80 8.17
C PHE A 79 13.69 1.77 8.97
N ILE A 80 13.46 2.02 10.27
CA ILE A 80 12.65 1.16 11.14
C ILE A 80 11.21 1.06 10.61
N PHE A 81 10.63 2.19 10.17
CA PHE A 81 9.30 2.21 9.57
C PHE A 81 9.24 1.35 8.30
N GLY A 82 10.26 1.46 7.43
CA GLY A 82 10.40 0.67 6.22
C GLY A 82 10.42 -0.84 6.48
N ILE A 83 11.14 -1.29 7.52
CA ILE A 83 11.11 -2.70 7.96
C ILE A 83 9.71 -3.07 8.48
N GLY A 84 9.13 -2.21 9.32
CA GLY A 84 7.83 -2.44 9.94
C GLY A 84 6.71 -2.66 8.93
N ILE A 85 6.64 -1.84 7.88
CA ILE A 85 5.59 -1.95 6.86
C ILE A 85 5.67 -3.24 6.04
N VAL A 86 6.86 -3.83 5.87
CA VAL A 86 7.02 -5.13 5.20
C VAL A 86 6.52 -6.25 6.09
N LEU A 87 6.89 -6.25 7.38
CA LEU A 87 6.44 -7.27 8.34
C LEU A 87 4.94 -7.18 8.62
N ALA A 88 4.38 -5.97 8.65
CA ALA A 88 2.96 -5.73 8.82
C ALA A 88 2.11 -6.12 7.59
N GLY A 89 2.73 -6.33 6.42
CA GLY A 89 2.01 -6.62 5.19
C GLY A 89 1.16 -5.45 4.66
N GLY A 90 1.48 -4.21 5.05
CA GLY A 90 0.72 -3.01 4.66
C GLY A 90 1.42 -1.69 5.04
N CYS A 91 1.15 -0.62 4.29
CA CYS A 91 1.53 0.74 4.70
C CYS A 91 0.52 1.30 5.70
N ALA A 92 0.78 2.45 6.33
CA ALA A 92 -0.12 3.02 7.34
C ALA A 92 -1.59 3.14 6.86
N SER A 93 -1.82 3.76 5.70
CA SER A 93 -3.17 3.82 5.08
C SER A 93 -3.66 2.44 4.61
N GLY A 94 -2.73 1.58 4.19
CA GLY A 94 -2.96 0.19 3.81
C GLY A 94 -3.60 -0.61 4.92
N THR A 95 -3.01 -0.55 6.11
CA THR A 95 -3.48 -1.25 7.30
C THR A 95 -4.90 -0.80 7.69
N TRP A 96 -5.22 0.49 7.52
CA TRP A 96 -6.57 1.01 7.75
C TRP A 96 -7.59 0.47 6.75
N TYR A 97 -7.36 0.61 5.44
CA TYR A 97 -8.38 0.19 4.48
C TYR A 97 -8.53 -1.34 4.43
N ARG A 98 -7.42 -2.09 4.57
CA ARG A 98 -7.41 -3.57 4.62
C ARG A 98 -8.07 -4.13 5.87
N SER A 99 -8.02 -3.39 6.98
CA SER A 99 -8.83 -3.72 8.16
C SER A 99 -10.32 -3.72 7.82
N GLY A 100 -10.77 -2.78 6.99
CA GLY A 100 -12.15 -2.74 6.48
C GLY A 100 -12.47 -3.83 5.45
N GLU A 101 -11.47 -4.42 4.77
CA GLU A 101 -11.66 -5.57 3.88
C GLU A 101 -11.82 -6.91 4.62
N GLY A 102 -11.55 -6.93 5.93
CA GLY A 102 -11.64 -8.14 6.78
C GLY A 102 -10.31 -8.87 6.99
N LEU A 103 -9.16 -8.25 6.70
CA LEU A 103 -7.85 -8.85 6.94
C LEU A 103 -7.46 -8.77 8.43
N VAL A 104 -7.58 -9.88 9.17
CA VAL A 104 -7.31 -9.92 10.62
C VAL A 104 -5.84 -9.59 10.96
N GLY A 105 -4.90 -9.94 10.07
CA GLY A 105 -3.50 -9.50 10.21
C GLY A 105 -3.35 -7.99 10.25
N SER A 106 -4.15 -7.26 9.45
CA SER A 106 -4.17 -5.79 9.49
C SER A 106 -4.77 -5.25 10.78
N TRP A 107 -5.67 -5.97 11.44
CA TRP A 107 -6.21 -5.55 12.75
C TRP A 107 -5.12 -5.59 13.82
N PHE A 108 -4.34 -6.67 13.87
CA PHE A 108 -3.18 -6.75 14.77
C PHE A 108 -2.16 -5.65 14.47
N ALA A 109 -1.78 -5.48 13.20
CA ALA A 109 -0.85 -4.43 12.81
C ALA A 109 -1.38 -3.03 13.18
N LEU A 110 -2.67 -2.74 12.98
CA LEU A 110 -3.28 -1.45 13.29
C LEU A 110 -3.30 -1.18 14.80
N LEU A 111 -3.67 -2.17 15.60
CA LEU A 111 -3.70 -2.06 17.05
C LEU A 111 -2.32 -1.72 17.61
N PHE A 112 -1.30 -2.51 17.25
CA PHE A 112 0.05 -2.29 17.74
C PHE A 112 0.70 -1.04 17.16
N TYR A 113 0.37 -0.67 15.92
CA TYR A 113 0.75 0.61 15.33
C TYR A 113 0.21 1.81 16.10
N GLY A 114 -1.08 1.78 16.46
CA GLY A 114 -1.71 2.84 17.25
C GLY A 114 -1.13 2.94 18.65
N ILE A 115 -0.95 1.80 19.33
CA ILE A 115 -0.38 1.74 20.69
C ILE A 115 1.07 2.27 20.70
N SER A 116 1.93 1.77 19.82
CA SER A 116 3.33 2.20 19.82
C SER A 116 3.49 3.65 19.34
N ALA A 117 2.69 4.10 18.38
CA ALA A 117 2.67 5.52 17.98
C ALA A 117 2.17 6.43 19.10
N ALA A 118 1.14 6.03 19.85
CA ALA A 118 0.63 6.76 21.01
C ALA A 118 1.66 6.81 22.15
N ALA A 119 2.34 5.69 22.43
CA ALA A 119 3.39 5.60 23.43
C ALA A 119 4.57 6.53 23.12
N MET A 120 4.97 6.63 21.85
CA MET A 120 6.07 7.48 21.40
C MET A 120 5.69 8.96 21.29
N LYS A 121 4.43 9.28 20.95
CA LYS A 121 4.01 10.68 20.78
C LYS A 121 3.52 11.31 22.08
N THR A 122 2.80 10.57 22.92
CA THR A 122 2.07 11.13 24.09
C THR A 122 2.20 10.28 25.36
N GLY A 123 2.97 9.20 25.32
CA GLY A 123 3.10 8.24 26.40
C GLY A 123 4.52 8.16 26.96
N ILE A 124 4.84 7.02 27.58
CA ILE A 124 6.08 6.81 28.33
C ILE A 124 7.35 6.93 27.50
N LEU A 125 7.28 6.66 26.19
CA LEU A 125 8.43 6.73 25.28
C LEU A 125 8.62 8.12 24.67
N HIS A 126 7.77 9.09 25.02
CA HIS A 126 7.85 10.46 24.51
C HIS A 126 9.21 11.11 24.79
N GLY A 127 9.76 10.95 26.01
CA GLY A 127 11.04 11.55 26.38
C GLY A 127 12.19 11.09 25.48
N GLY A 128 12.29 9.78 25.20
CA GLY A 128 13.31 9.24 24.30
C GLY A 128 13.10 9.66 22.84
N ALA A 129 11.85 9.69 22.38
CA ALA A 129 11.53 10.15 21.04
C ALA A 129 11.84 11.65 20.84
N ALA A 130 11.55 12.48 21.85
CA ALA A 130 11.82 13.90 21.86
C ALA A 130 13.33 14.18 21.90
N TRP A 131 14.08 13.42 22.70
CA TRP A 131 15.54 13.53 22.76
C TRP A 131 16.19 13.29 21.39
N LEU A 132 15.79 12.23 20.68
CA LEU A 132 16.34 11.95 19.34
C LEU A 132 15.94 13.02 18.31
N LYS A 133 14.77 13.63 18.47
CA LYS A 133 14.28 14.72 17.61
C LYS A 133 14.88 16.08 17.95
N GLY A 134 15.47 16.26 19.13
CA GLY A 134 16.08 17.53 19.53
C GLY A 134 17.31 17.91 18.70
N PHE A 135 17.91 16.96 18.00
CA PHE A 135 19.02 17.19 17.07
C PHE A 135 18.50 17.72 15.72
N THR A 136 18.03 18.97 15.71
CA THR A 136 17.49 19.64 14.52
C THR A 136 18.53 20.47 13.77
N ILE A 137 18.35 20.61 12.46
CA ILE A 137 19.06 21.53 11.59
C ILE A 137 18.04 22.53 11.03
N ASP A 138 18.45 23.79 10.85
CA ASP A 138 17.67 24.87 10.24
C ASP A 138 17.51 24.71 8.72
N ALA A 139 17.16 23.50 8.28
CA ALA A 139 16.82 23.19 6.89
C ALA A 139 15.36 22.78 6.84
N THR A 140 14.54 23.55 6.15
CA THR A 140 13.09 23.29 6.01
C THR A 140 12.79 22.64 4.66
N THR A 141 12.90 23.41 3.58
CA THR A 141 12.58 22.97 2.22
C THR A 141 13.68 23.30 1.22
N ILE A 142 13.79 22.45 0.19
CA ILE A 142 14.75 22.63 -0.91
C ILE A 142 14.52 23.98 -1.62
N PRO A 143 13.28 24.39 -1.97
CA PRO A 143 13.05 25.70 -2.60
C PRO A 143 13.51 26.88 -1.74
N ASP A 144 13.23 26.84 -0.43
CA ASP A 144 13.60 27.92 0.48
C ASP A 144 15.14 28.03 0.64
N THR A 145 15.86 26.90 0.67
CA THR A 145 17.34 26.89 0.75
C THR A 145 18.01 27.51 -0.48
N PHE A 146 17.43 27.34 -1.68
CA PHE A 146 17.94 27.93 -2.91
C PHE A 146 17.34 29.30 -3.25
N GLY A 147 16.39 29.80 -2.44
CA GLY A 147 15.66 31.03 -2.73
C GLY A 147 14.82 30.95 -4.02
N LEU A 148 14.42 29.75 -4.43
CA LEU A 148 13.69 29.49 -5.67
C LEU A 148 12.21 29.30 -5.42
N SER A 149 11.37 29.67 -6.39
CA SER A 149 9.94 29.42 -6.32
C SER A 149 9.63 27.91 -6.31
N PRO A 150 8.78 27.42 -5.39
CA PRO A 150 8.33 26.02 -5.37
C PRO A 150 7.69 25.55 -6.68
N TRP A 151 7.14 26.48 -7.47
CA TRP A 151 6.51 26.19 -8.76
C TRP A 151 7.46 25.55 -9.77
N TRP A 152 8.74 25.93 -9.77
CA TRP A 152 9.73 25.32 -10.67
C TRP A 152 9.90 23.82 -10.38
N PHE A 153 9.96 23.46 -9.10
CA PHE A 153 10.03 22.08 -8.67
C PHE A 153 8.73 21.32 -8.94
N ALA A 154 7.58 21.95 -8.69
CA ALA A 154 6.26 21.36 -8.97
C ALA A 154 6.07 21.07 -10.47
N ILE A 155 6.44 22.01 -11.35
CA ILE A 155 6.38 21.83 -12.80
C ILE A 155 7.35 20.74 -13.25
N GLY A 156 8.61 20.78 -12.79
CA GLY A 156 9.61 19.76 -13.13
C GLY A 156 9.17 18.35 -12.73
N LEU A 157 8.64 18.19 -11.51
CA LEU A 157 8.11 16.91 -11.04
C LEU A 157 6.87 16.46 -11.82
N SER A 158 5.99 17.39 -12.19
CA SER A 158 4.79 17.09 -12.99
C SER A 158 5.16 16.63 -14.40
N LEU A 159 6.14 17.26 -15.05
CA LEU A 159 6.66 16.84 -16.35
C LEU A 159 7.31 15.46 -16.28
N LEU A 160 8.14 15.20 -15.26
CA LEU A 160 8.72 13.87 -15.02
C LEU A 160 7.64 12.81 -14.83
N THR A 161 6.58 13.14 -14.10
CA THR A 161 5.47 12.23 -13.87
C THR A 161 4.68 11.96 -15.14
N ALA A 162 4.38 13.00 -15.93
CA ALA A 162 3.72 12.84 -17.23
C ALA A 162 4.54 11.97 -18.19
N TYR A 163 5.85 12.20 -18.27
CA TYR A 163 6.78 11.37 -19.04
C TYR A 163 6.79 9.92 -18.55
N SER A 164 6.85 9.69 -17.24
CA SER A 164 6.86 8.35 -16.65
C SER A 164 5.55 7.60 -16.94
N VAL A 165 4.40 8.28 -16.84
CA VAL A 165 3.09 7.71 -17.20
C VAL A 165 3.07 7.33 -18.68
N TRP A 166 3.52 8.23 -19.57
CA TRP A 166 3.58 7.97 -21.00
C TRP A 166 4.48 6.77 -21.33
N TYR A 167 5.71 6.74 -20.77
CA TYR A 167 6.67 5.68 -20.99
C TYR A 167 6.12 4.30 -20.58
N TYR A 168 5.54 4.18 -19.39
CA TYR A 168 5.01 2.89 -18.94
C TYR A 168 3.75 2.48 -19.71
N ARG A 169 2.86 3.41 -20.05
CA ARG A 169 1.68 3.11 -20.88
C ARG A 169 2.05 2.69 -22.30
N SER A 170 3.10 3.26 -22.89
CA SER A 170 3.60 2.84 -24.21
C SER A 170 4.24 1.43 -24.20
N LYS A 171 4.60 0.94 -23.02
CA LYS A 171 5.19 -0.40 -22.82
C LYS A 171 4.18 -1.43 -22.29
N ASP A 172 2.92 -1.06 -22.11
CA ASP A 172 1.89 -2.03 -21.76
C ASP A 172 1.66 -2.91 -23.00
N GLY A 173 2.07 -4.18 -22.92
CA GLY A 173 1.89 -5.19 -23.97
C GLY A 173 0.42 -5.50 -24.26
N ALA A 174 0.17 -6.30 -25.30
CA ALA A 174 -1.17 -6.66 -25.76
C ALA A 174 -2.10 -7.12 -24.62
N SER A 175 -3.33 -6.59 -24.64
CA SER A 175 -4.51 -6.89 -23.80
C SER A 175 -4.23 -7.72 -22.53
N VAL A 176 -3.88 -7.05 -21.42
CA VAL A 176 -3.94 -7.65 -20.09
C VAL A 176 -5.36 -8.16 -19.85
N VAL A 177 -5.51 -9.47 -19.64
CA VAL A 177 -6.81 -10.09 -19.33
C VAL A 177 -7.31 -9.50 -18.01
N THR A 178 -8.49 -8.87 -18.05
CA THR A 178 -9.15 -8.31 -16.87
C THR A 178 -10.28 -9.23 -16.43
N LEU A 179 -10.49 -9.33 -15.12
CA LEU A 179 -11.76 -9.84 -14.58
C LEU A 179 -12.91 -9.09 -15.25
N GLY A 180 -13.87 -9.82 -15.82
CA GLY A 180 -15.05 -9.29 -16.52
C GLY A 180 -16.05 -8.51 -15.65
N ARG A 181 -15.58 -7.85 -14.58
CA ARG A 181 -16.37 -7.02 -13.68
C ARG A 181 -16.67 -5.67 -14.34
N THR A 182 -17.94 -5.27 -14.31
CA THR A 182 -18.43 -4.02 -14.90
C THR A 182 -18.89 -3.02 -13.83
N GLY A 183 -18.95 -1.74 -14.21
CA GLY A 183 -19.41 -0.65 -13.34
C GLY A 183 -18.58 -0.48 -12.06
N TRP A 184 -19.26 -0.34 -10.92
CA TRP A 184 -18.66 -0.09 -9.61
C TRP A 184 -17.81 -1.27 -9.07
N LYS A 185 -17.97 -2.47 -9.63
CA LYS A 185 -17.18 -3.65 -9.23
C LYS A 185 -15.81 -3.71 -9.91
N ARG A 186 -15.57 -2.86 -10.92
CA ARG A 186 -14.27 -2.80 -11.60
C ARG A 186 -13.24 -2.11 -10.70
N PRO A 187 -12.07 -2.72 -10.44
CA PRO A 187 -11.03 -2.06 -9.65
C PRO A 187 -10.54 -0.79 -10.36
N LEU A 188 -10.23 0.24 -9.57
CA LEU A 188 -9.64 1.46 -10.09
C LEU A 188 -8.20 1.19 -10.50
N SER A 189 -7.80 1.73 -11.65
CA SER A 189 -6.38 1.69 -12.02
C SER A 189 -5.53 2.40 -10.96
N LEU A 190 -4.35 1.87 -10.68
CA LEU A 190 -3.46 2.40 -9.66
C LEU A 190 -3.11 3.88 -9.90
N ASN A 191 -2.96 4.29 -11.17
CA ASN A 191 -2.70 5.69 -11.55
C ASN A 191 -3.92 6.58 -11.30
N THR A 192 -5.14 6.10 -11.61
CA THR A 192 -6.39 6.83 -11.31
C THR A 192 -6.57 6.99 -9.81
N ALA A 193 -6.30 5.93 -9.04
CA ALA A 193 -6.33 5.98 -7.58
C ALA A 193 -5.31 7.00 -7.05
N GLY A 194 -4.10 7.04 -7.60
CA GLY A 194 -3.10 8.05 -7.27
C GLY A 194 -3.58 9.48 -7.56
N LEU A 195 -4.19 9.72 -8.71
CA LEU A 195 -4.76 11.04 -9.04
C LEU A 195 -5.84 11.45 -8.02
N LEU A 196 -6.79 10.55 -7.72
CA LEU A 196 -7.88 10.81 -6.78
C LEU A 196 -7.36 11.02 -5.35
N VAL A 197 -6.40 10.21 -4.89
CA VAL A 197 -5.76 10.39 -3.58
C VAL A 197 -5.05 11.75 -3.51
N GLY A 198 -4.35 12.15 -4.58
CA GLY A 198 -3.73 13.47 -4.67
C GLY A 198 -4.74 14.61 -4.57
N ILE A 199 -5.84 14.55 -5.33
CA ILE A 199 -6.91 15.56 -5.27
C ILE A 199 -7.52 15.63 -3.87
N LEU A 200 -7.88 14.49 -3.30
CA LEU A 200 -8.44 14.41 -1.94
C LEU A 200 -7.47 14.96 -0.91
N GLY A 201 -6.17 14.77 -1.10
CA GLY A 201 -5.18 15.32 -0.18
C GLY A 201 -4.99 16.83 -0.32
N VAL A 202 -5.13 17.42 -1.51
CA VAL A 202 -5.21 18.89 -1.66
C VAL A 202 -6.46 19.43 -0.95
N VAL A 203 -7.62 18.78 -1.12
CA VAL A 203 -8.89 19.17 -0.48
C VAL A 203 -8.84 19.00 1.05
N ALA A 204 -8.08 18.03 1.55
CA ALA A 204 -7.93 17.79 2.98
C ALA A 204 -7.30 18.98 3.73
N TRP A 205 -6.40 19.73 3.11
CA TRP A 205 -5.72 20.86 3.75
C TRP A 205 -6.67 21.98 4.22
N PRO A 206 -7.47 22.62 3.36
CA PRO A 206 -8.38 23.68 3.80
C PRO A 206 -9.45 23.16 4.78
N LEU A 207 -9.94 21.92 4.58
CA LEU A 207 -10.90 21.31 5.48
C LEU A 207 -10.33 21.06 6.89
N SER A 208 -9.08 20.62 6.97
CA SER A 208 -8.38 20.43 8.23
C SER A 208 -8.02 21.77 8.87
N ALA A 209 -7.51 22.72 8.09
CA ALA A 209 -7.12 24.05 8.55
C ALA A 209 -8.31 24.81 9.16
N ALA A 210 -9.51 24.68 8.57
CA ALA A 210 -10.76 25.23 9.10
C ALA A 210 -11.16 24.68 10.49
N THR A 211 -10.52 23.61 10.96
CA THR A 211 -10.71 23.06 12.31
C THR A 211 -9.59 23.38 13.29
N GLY A 212 -8.64 24.24 12.90
CA GLY A 212 -7.45 24.59 13.69
C GLY A 212 -6.27 23.62 13.52
N ARG A 213 -6.41 22.56 12.72
CA ARG A 213 -5.31 21.64 12.36
C ARG A 213 -4.76 22.02 10.99
N ASN A 214 -3.68 22.78 10.98
CA ASN A 214 -3.06 23.25 9.75
C ASN A 214 -2.06 22.23 9.15
N ASP A 215 -2.59 21.09 8.75
CA ASP A 215 -1.83 19.95 8.22
C ASP A 215 -2.73 19.15 7.27
N GLY A 216 -2.13 18.47 6.30
CA GLY A 216 -2.83 17.74 5.24
C GLY A 216 -3.29 16.34 5.64
N LEU A 217 -3.19 15.40 4.71
CA LEU A 217 -3.42 13.98 5.00
C LEU A 217 -2.37 13.45 5.98
N GLY A 218 -2.84 12.87 7.07
CA GLY A 218 -1.99 12.22 8.07
C GLY A 218 -2.67 10.99 8.63
N ILE A 219 -1.90 9.92 8.84
CA ILE A 219 -2.42 8.66 9.41
C ILE A 219 -1.86 8.43 10.81
N THR A 220 -0.55 8.59 11.02
CA THR A 220 0.12 8.25 12.28
C THR A 220 -0.39 9.06 13.47
N THR A 221 -0.38 10.40 13.36
CA THR A 221 -0.81 11.26 14.47
C THR A 221 -2.28 11.04 14.79
N PRO A 222 -3.21 11.01 13.81
CA PRO A 222 -4.59 10.63 14.08
C PRO A 222 -4.79 9.25 14.68
N THR A 223 -4.05 8.23 14.23
CA THR A 223 -4.14 6.88 14.80
C THR A 223 -3.70 6.88 16.26
N ALA A 224 -2.59 7.55 16.58
CA ALA A 224 -2.12 7.72 17.95
C ALA A 224 -3.10 8.49 18.84
N HIS A 225 -3.73 9.53 18.29
CA HIS A 225 -4.78 10.30 18.96
C HIS A 225 -6.01 9.44 19.22
N LEU A 226 -6.45 8.64 18.24
CA LEU A 226 -7.57 7.72 18.44
C LEU A 226 -7.28 6.72 19.56
N THR A 227 -6.07 6.12 19.58
CA THR A 227 -5.66 5.23 20.67
C THR A 227 -5.62 5.94 22.02
N SER A 228 -5.15 7.19 22.05
CA SER A 228 -5.09 8.00 23.27
C SER A 228 -6.47 8.43 23.76
N TRP A 229 -7.41 8.73 22.86
CA TRP A 229 -8.80 8.98 23.18
C TRP A 229 -9.48 7.74 23.77
N LEU A 230 -9.30 6.57 23.13
CA LEU A 230 -9.86 5.30 23.62
C LEU A 230 -9.33 4.88 24.99
N THR A 231 -8.08 5.23 25.31
CA THR A 231 -7.43 4.82 26.58
C THR A 231 -7.55 5.85 27.70
N LYS A 232 -7.51 7.16 27.38
CA LYS A 232 -7.52 8.26 28.36
C LYS A 232 -8.85 8.99 28.45
N GLY A 233 -9.77 8.80 27.50
CA GLY A 233 -11.08 9.46 27.45
C GLY A 233 -11.04 10.96 27.13
N ASP A 234 -9.88 11.53 26.81
CA ASP A 234 -9.71 12.99 26.64
C ASP A 234 -10.17 13.45 25.24
N ALA A 235 -11.24 14.25 25.22
CA ALA A 235 -11.85 14.78 24.01
C ALA A 235 -10.91 15.57 23.10
N LYS A 236 -9.78 16.12 23.61
CA LYS A 236 -8.81 16.85 22.78
C LYS A 236 -8.19 16.00 21.67
N PHE A 237 -8.17 14.68 21.85
CA PHE A 237 -7.65 13.75 20.87
C PHE A 237 -8.68 13.39 19.78
N LEU A 238 -9.96 13.72 19.97
CA LEU A 238 -10.99 13.54 18.96
C LEU A 238 -11.07 14.81 18.09
N ASN A 239 -10.34 14.83 16.99
CA ASN A 239 -10.24 15.95 16.07
C ASN A 239 -10.50 15.52 14.62
N TRP A 240 -10.36 16.46 13.68
CA TRP A 240 -10.59 16.23 12.25
C TRP A 240 -9.79 15.05 11.70
N GLY A 241 -8.51 14.94 12.08
CA GLY A 241 -7.65 13.85 11.64
C GLY A 241 -8.08 12.51 12.22
N THR A 242 -8.50 12.47 13.48
CA THR A 242 -9.00 11.25 14.13
C THR A 242 -10.24 10.71 13.40
N LEU A 243 -11.15 11.61 13.01
CA LEU A 243 -12.32 11.25 12.20
C LEU A 243 -11.95 10.85 10.78
N LEU A 244 -10.89 11.41 10.19
CA LEU A 244 -10.36 10.99 8.89
C LEU A 244 -9.99 9.51 8.89
N VAL A 245 -9.22 9.03 9.87
CA VAL A 245 -8.78 7.63 9.90
C VAL A 245 -9.94 6.66 10.18
N VAL A 246 -10.89 7.04 11.03
CA VAL A 246 -12.14 6.28 11.22
C VAL A 246 -12.96 6.25 9.92
N GLY A 247 -13.01 7.37 9.19
CA GLY A 247 -13.65 7.46 7.89
C GLY A 247 -13.05 6.48 6.89
N ILE A 248 -11.71 6.37 6.83
CA ILE A 248 -11.03 5.42 5.93
C ILE A 248 -11.52 3.99 6.18
N LEU A 249 -11.65 3.59 7.45
CA LEU A 249 -12.16 2.26 7.82
C LEU A 249 -13.60 2.04 7.35
N VAL A 250 -14.48 3.01 7.60
CA VAL A 250 -15.91 2.92 7.23
C VAL A 250 -16.07 2.90 5.71
N GLY A 251 -15.36 3.77 5.01
CA GLY A 251 -15.39 3.87 3.56
C GLY A 251 -14.85 2.63 2.87
N SER A 252 -13.73 2.07 3.34
CA SER A 252 -13.18 0.85 2.77
C SER A 252 -14.06 -0.37 3.05
N PHE A 253 -14.67 -0.47 4.23
CA PHE A 253 -15.63 -1.53 4.54
C PHE A 253 -16.87 -1.46 3.65
N ALA A 254 -17.46 -0.26 3.48
CA ALA A 254 -18.60 -0.07 2.59
C ALA A 254 -18.24 -0.42 1.13
N SER A 255 -17.07 0.02 0.67
CA SER A 255 -16.56 -0.31 -0.67
C SER A 255 -16.37 -1.81 -0.85
N ALA A 256 -15.66 -2.48 0.06
CA ALA A 256 -15.38 -3.91 -0.01
C ALA A 256 -16.67 -4.75 0.00
N LYS A 257 -17.69 -4.33 0.76
CA LYS A 257 -18.99 -5.00 0.76
C LYS A 257 -19.76 -4.78 -0.55
N ALA A 258 -19.73 -3.56 -1.08
CA ALA A 258 -20.39 -3.23 -2.35
C ALA A 258 -19.75 -3.94 -3.56
N THR A 259 -18.44 -4.16 -3.53
CA THR A 259 -17.70 -4.87 -4.58
C THR A 259 -17.69 -6.40 -4.41
N GLY A 260 -18.17 -6.92 -3.28
CA GLY A 260 -18.14 -8.34 -2.95
C GLY A 260 -16.76 -8.86 -2.56
N GLU A 261 -15.83 -7.98 -2.20
CA GLU A 261 -14.44 -8.32 -1.85
C GLU A 261 -14.21 -8.48 -0.34
N PHE A 262 -15.23 -8.16 0.48
CA PHE A 262 -15.17 -8.34 1.92
C PHE A 262 -15.18 -9.82 2.31
N ARG A 263 -14.12 -10.25 3.00
CA ARG A 263 -14.01 -11.59 3.59
C ARG A 263 -13.09 -11.54 4.80
N VAL A 264 -13.53 -12.14 5.90
CA VAL A 264 -12.68 -12.28 7.08
C VAL A 264 -11.60 -13.31 6.78
N ARG A 265 -10.36 -12.87 6.73
CA ARG A 265 -9.18 -13.69 6.43
C ARG A 265 -8.31 -13.73 7.68
N VAL A 266 -8.27 -14.89 8.33
CA VAL A 266 -7.50 -15.12 9.55
C VAL A 266 -6.10 -15.62 9.18
N PRO A 267 -5.03 -14.89 9.51
CA PRO A 267 -3.66 -15.32 9.24
C PRO A 267 -3.24 -16.48 10.16
N ASP A 268 -2.22 -17.23 9.75
CA ASP A 268 -1.56 -18.20 10.63
C ASP A 268 -0.79 -17.51 11.77
N ALA A 269 -0.35 -18.29 12.77
CA ALA A 269 0.35 -17.77 13.94
C ALA A 269 1.62 -16.97 13.57
N THR A 270 2.39 -17.43 12.57
CA THR A 270 3.62 -16.77 12.12
C THR A 270 3.32 -15.39 11.55
N THR A 271 2.31 -15.31 10.68
CA THR A 271 1.89 -14.06 10.05
C THR A 271 1.25 -13.11 11.07
N SER A 272 0.56 -13.64 12.09
CA SER A 272 0.04 -12.85 13.21
C SER A 272 1.17 -12.18 14.00
N ILE A 273 2.21 -12.94 14.37
CA ILE A 273 3.39 -12.41 15.08
C ILE A 273 4.11 -11.36 14.22
N ARG A 274 4.30 -11.63 12.93
CA ARG A 274 4.89 -10.65 11.99
C ARG A 274 4.07 -9.37 11.91
N SER A 275 2.75 -9.47 11.92
CA SER A 275 1.85 -8.32 11.90
C SER A 275 1.96 -7.47 13.18
N ILE A 276 2.06 -8.12 14.34
CA ILE A 276 2.24 -7.46 15.65
C ILE A 276 3.58 -6.72 15.71
N VAL A 277 4.68 -7.42 15.37
CA VAL A 277 6.02 -6.84 15.34
C VAL A 277 6.08 -5.70 14.33
N GLY A 278 5.54 -5.92 13.13
CA GLY A 278 5.47 -4.93 12.06
C GLY A 278 4.70 -3.68 12.49
N GLY A 279 3.51 -3.82 13.07
CA GLY A 279 2.71 -2.72 13.60
C GLY A 279 3.47 -1.93 14.67
N THR A 280 4.13 -2.62 15.61
CA THR A 280 4.93 -1.99 16.66
C THR A 280 6.06 -1.12 16.05
N LEU A 281 6.83 -1.69 15.11
CA LEU A 281 7.91 -0.98 14.41
C LEU A 281 7.38 0.18 13.55
N MET A 282 6.22 0.03 12.93
CA MET A 282 5.56 1.12 12.19
C MET A 282 5.26 2.31 13.10
N GLY A 283 4.78 2.09 14.32
CA GLY A 283 4.43 3.22 15.20
C GLY A 283 5.65 3.91 15.77
N ILE A 284 6.68 3.14 16.16
CA ILE A 284 7.98 3.67 16.60
C ILE A 284 8.64 4.45 15.46
N GLY A 285 8.81 3.82 14.30
CA GLY A 285 9.47 4.42 13.14
C GLY A 285 8.76 5.68 12.64
N ALA A 286 7.42 5.65 12.52
CA ALA A 286 6.67 6.82 12.09
C ALA A 286 6.66 7.95 13.12
N ALA A 287 6.70 7.62 14.42
CA ALA A 287 6.81 8.64 15.45
C ALA A 287 8.18 9.32 15.40
N LEU A 288 9.28 8.56 15.27
CA LEU A 288 10.63 9.10 15.15
C LEU A 288 10.82 9.89 13.86
N ALA A 289 10.37 9.36 12.72
CA ALA A 289 10.52 10.01 11.42
C ALA A 289 9.67 11.26 11.23
N GLY A 290 8.76 11.56 12.16
CA GLY A 290 7.81 12.67 12.05
C GLY A 290 6.60 12.36 11.16
N GLY A 291 6.58 11.22 10.46
CA GLY A 291 5.47 10.82 9.59
C GLY A 291 5.60 9.39 9.06
N CYS A 292 4.49 8.86 8.54
CA CYS A 292 4.46 7.62 7.77
C CYS A 292 4.61 7.90 6.27
N THR A 293 4.41 6.89 5.41
CA THR A 293 4.40 7.03 3.96
C THR A 293 3.39 8.05 3.41
N VAL A 294 2.27 8.29 4.09
CA VAL A 294 1.32 9.35 3.67
C VAL A 294 1.86 10.73 4.05
N GLY A 295 2.20 10.94 5.32
CA GLY A 295 2.69 12.24 5.81
C GLY A 295 4.03 12.61 5.19
N ASN A 296 5.06 11.77 5.37
CA ASN A 296 6.37 12.06 4.83
C ASN A 296 6.49 11.77 3.33
N GLY A 297 5.94 10.64 2.87
CA GLY A 297 6.13 10.17 1.50
C GLY A 297 5.24 10.83 0.45
N MET A 298 4.06 11.37 0.82
CA MET A 298 3.15 12.04 -0.12
C MET A 298 3.04 13.54 0.14
N VAL A 299 2.89 13.97 1.39
CA VAL A 299 2.65 15.38 1.73
C VAL A 299 3.97 16.15 1.83
N GLN A 300 4.91 15.70 2.65
CA GLN A 300 6.17 16.42 2.87
C GLN A 300 7.09 16.43 1.63
N THR A 301 7.15 15.34 0.87
CA THR A 301 7.84 15.29 -0.43
C THR A 301 7.27 16.28 -1.43
N SER A 302 5.95 16.49 -1.42
CA SER A 302 5.28 17.47 -2.30
C SER A 302 5.52 18.93 -1.88
N LEU A 303 5.84 19.16 -0.61
CA LEU A 303 6.36 20.43 -0.09
C LEU A 303 7.87 20.59 -0.32
N PHE A 304 8.51 19.60 -0.95
CA PHE A 304 9.96 19.56 -1.18
C PHE A 304 10.78 19.71 0.10
N SER A 305 10.29 19.18 1.23
CA SER A 305 11.02 19.24 2.50
C SER A 305 12.13 18.20 2.56
N TYR A 306 13.25 18.55 3.22
CA TYR A 306 14.35 17.61 3.44
C TYR A 306 13.88 16.39 4.24
N GLN A 307 13.03 16.61 5.24
CA GLN A 307 12.40 15.54 6.01
C GLN A 307 11.65 14.54 5.11
N GLY A 308 10.81 15.02 4.19
CA GLY A 308 10.00 14.16 3.32
C GLY A 308 10.86 13.26 2.43
N TRP A 309 11.84 13.85 1.73
CA TRP A 309 12.71 13.13 0.80
C TRP A 309 13.67 12.16 1.49
N VAL A 310 14.29 12.58 2.60
CA VAL A 310 15.17 11.71 3.39
C VAL A 310 14.36 10.57 4.02
N ALA A 311 13.19 10.86 4.59
CA ALA A 311 12.31 9.83 5.13
C ALA A 311 11.91 8.81 4.04
N LEU A 312 11.48 9.27 2.86
CA LEU A 312 11.07 8.38 1.77
C LEU A 312 12.22 7.47 1.32
N LEU A 313 13.43 8.02 1.20
CA LEU A 313 14.63 7.25 0.86
C LEU A 313 14.90 6.14 1.89
N PHE A 314 14.96 6.48 3.17
CA PHE A 314 15.26 5.50 4.23
C PHE A 314 14.13 4.51 4.48
N ILE A 315 12.87 4.91 4.26
CA ILE A 315 11.74 3.96 4.20
C ILE A 315 11.95 2.97 3.06
N GLY A 316 12.32 3.43 1.87
CA GLY A 316 12.66 2.57 0.72
C GLY A 316 13.81 1.60 1.02
N LEU A 317 14.89 2.08 1.65
CA LEU A 317 16.01 1.23 2.07
C LEU A 317 15.61 0.20 3.12
N GLY A 318 14.76 0.57 4.09
CA GLY A 318 14.21 -0.34 5.09
C GLY A 318 13.33 -1.42 4.46
N VAL A 319 12.49 -1.04 3.48
CA VAL A 319 11.70 -1.98 2.69
C VAL A 319 12.60 -2.94 1.92
N ALA A 320 13.67 -2.45 1.29
CA ALA A 320 14.62 -3.27 0.54
C ALA A 320 15.32 -4.30 1.44
N ALA A 321 15.81 -3.86 2.61
CA ALA A 321 16.45 -4.71 3.60
C ALA A 321 15.48 -5.79 4.10
N ALA A 322 14.27 -5.40 4.48
CA ALA A 322 13.27 -6.34 4.98
C ALA A 322 12.78 -7.31 3.91
N ALA A 323 12.58 -6.85 2.67
CA ALA A 323 12.21 -7.70 1.55
C ALA A 323 13.27 -8.78 1.30
N LYS A 324 14.56 -8.41 1.32
CA LYS A 324 15.67 -9.36 1.12
C LYS A 324 15.75 -10.40 2.25
N ILE A 325 15.44 -10.02 3.49
CA ILE A 325 15.58 -10.90 4.66
C ILE A 325 14.36 -11.82 4.82
N TRP A 326 13.14 -11.29 4.74
CA TRP A 326 11.91 -12.00 5.14
C TRP A 326 11.01 -12.43 3.98
N LEU A 327 11.11 -11.84 2.79
CA LEU A 327 10.28 -12.19 1.64
C LEU A 327 10.96 -13.22 0.74
N LYS A 328 11.37 -14.36 1.33
CA LYS A 328 11.78 -15.54 0.57
C LYS A 328 10.54 -16.33 0.12
N PRO A 329 10.57 -17.01 -1.05
CA PRO A 329 9.45 -17.82 -1.52
C PRO A 329 9.03 -18.82 -0.45
N THR A 330 7.73 -18.86 -0.13
CA THR A 330 7.24 -19.74 0.94
C THR A 330 6.87 -21.06 0.29
N GLN A 331 7.85 -21.97 0.18
CA GLN A 331 7.64 -23.31 -0.38
C GLN A 331 6.92 -24.23 0.61
N LYS A 332 5.74 -23.82 1.07
CA LYS A 332 4.82 -24.68 1.81
C LYS A 332 3.43 -24.54 1.21
N THR A 333 3.24 -25.25 0.10
CA THR A 333 1.93 -25.59 -0.46
C THR A 333 1.06 -26.12 0.67
N ARG A 334 0.15 -25.32 1.20
CA ARG A 334 -0.94 -25.83 2.05
C ARG A 334 -2.08 -26.14 1.11
N VAL A 335 -2.30 -27.43 0.89
CA VAL A 335 -3.45 -27.91 0.13
C VAL A 335 -4.68 -27.77 1.02
N ASN A 336 -5.56 -26.81 0.74
CA ASN A 336 -6.95 -26.92 1.16
C ASN A 336 -7.76 -27.47 -0.03
N SER A 337 -8.36 -28.63 0.17
CA SER A 337 -9.15 -29.41 -0.80
C SER A 337 -10.50 -28.77 -1.18
N ALA A 338 -10.67 -27.45 -1.04
CA ALA A 338 -11.97 -26.81 -1.24
C ALA A 338 -12.39 -26.68 -2.71
N PHE A 339 -11.45 -26.80 -3.65
CA PHE A 339 -11.72 -26.72 -5.10
C PHE A 339 -11.17 -27.96 -5.81
N GLU A 340 -11.93 -29.04 -5.72
CA GLU A 340 -11.63 -30.30 -6.39
C GLU A 340 -12.26 -30.27 -7.79
N VAL A 341 -11.49 -29.81 -8.78
CA VAL A 341 -11.80 -30.07 -10.19
C VAL A 341 -10.87 -31.18 -10.68
N ALA A 342 -11.17 -32.42 -10.32
CA ALA A 342 -10.69 -33.58 -11.08
C ALA A 342 -11.69 -34.73 -10.94
N PRO A 343 -12.28 -35.24 -12.04
CA PRO A 343 -13.02 -36.49 -11.99
C PRO A 343 -12.06 -37.63 -11.63
N ALA A 344 -12.47 -38.43 -10.65
CA ALA A 344 -11.76 -39.62 -10.21
C ALA A 344 -11.50 -40.57 -11.41
N GLY A 345 -10.25 -40.66 -11.88
CA GLY A 345 -9.88 -41.60 -12.94
C GLY A 345 -8.59 -41.33 -13.69
N VAL A 346 -8.03 -40.12 -13.64
CA VAL A 346 -6.77 -39.81 -14.34
C VAL A 346 -5.58 -40.09 -13.44
N LYS A 347 -4.71 -41.03 -13.82
CA LYS A 347 -3.38 -41.20 -13.18
C LYS A 347 -2.54 -39.97 -13.51
N VAL A 348 -2.58 -38.96 -12.66
CA VAL A 348 -1.83 -37.73 -12.86
C VAL A 348 -0.35 -37.97 -12.53
N GLY A 349 0.53 -37.53 -13.42
CA GLY A 349 1.98 -37.76 -13.35
C GLY A 349 2.67 -37.11 -12.15
N VAL A 350 3.95 -37.48 -11.99
CA VAL A 350 4.82 -37.17 -10.84
C VAL A 350 4.86 -35.68 -10.50
N ASP A 351 4.71 -35.41 -9.21
CA ASP A 351 4.74 -34.13 -8.51
C ASP A 351 6.02 -33.35 -8.85
N LYS A 352 5.91 -32.18 -9.50
CA LYS A 352 7.05 -31.27 -9.70
C LYS A 352 7.23 -30.44 -8.43
N GLN A 353 8.20 -30.80 -7.57
CA GLN A 353 8.67 -29.99 -6.43
C GLN A 353 7.58 -29.25 -5.63
N GLY A 354 6.50 -29.94 -5.26
CA GLY A 354 5.41 -29.39 -4.43
C GLY A 354 4.24 -28.75 -5.19
N LEU A 355 4.19 -28.89 -6.52
CA LEU A 355 3.05 -28.54 -7.38
C LEU A 355 2.19 -29.76 -7.70
N ARG A 356 0.95 -29.75 -7.20
CA ARG A 356 -0.01 -30.82 -7.46
C ARG A 356 -0.43 -30.79 -8.92
N ALA A 357 -0.22 -31.87 -9.65
CA ALA A 357 -0.76 -32.02 -10.99
C ALA A 357 -2.27 -32.35 -10.93
N VAL A 358 -3.07 -31.72 -11.79
CA VAL A 358 -4.54 -31.89 -11.85
C VAL A 358 -5.00 -32.50 -13.18
N ALA A 359 -4.25 -32.25 -14.25
CA ALA A 359 -4.39 -32.88 -15.55
C ALA A 359 -3.00 -32.99 -16.22
N PRO A 360 -2.85 -33.76 -17.32
CA PRO A 360 -1.58 -33.81 -18.06
C PRO A 360 -1.11 -32.39 -18.43
N GLY A 361 0.09 -32.01 -17.98
CA GLY A 361 0.67 -30.68 -18.22
C GLY A 361 -0.02 -29.52 -17.49
N THR A 362 -0.93 -29.79 -16.54
CA THR A 362 -1.64 -28.77 -15.75
C THR A 362 -1.42 -28.98 -14.26
N TYR A 363 -0.93 -27.95 -13.59
CA TYR A 363 -0.53 -27.96 -12.18
C TYR A 363 -1.30 -26.90 -11.40
N VAL A 364 -1.52 -27.10 -10.11
CA VAL A 364 -2.24 -26.15 -9.24
C VAL A 364 -1.40 -25.71 -8.05
N ILE A 365 -1.56 -24.44 -7.67
CA ILE A 365 -1.05 -23.86 -6.43
C ILE A 365 -2.15 -23.11 -5.68
N ASP A 366 -2.23 -23.33 -4.38
CA ASP A 366 -3.15 -22.64 -3.46
C ASP A 366 -2.39 -21.57 -2.67
N THR A 367 -2.80 -20.31 -2.84
CA THR A 367 -2.28 -19.14 -2.11
C THR A 367 -3.37 -18.42 -1.32
N LEU A 368 -4.46 -19.11 -0.97
CA LEU A 368 -5.54 -18.56 -0.14
C LEU A 368 -5.02 -18.14 1.25
N GLY A 369 -5.47 -16.97 1.70
CA GLY A 369 -5.03 -16.33 2.93
C GLY A 369 -3.66 -15.65 2.83
N ALA A 370 -2.94 -15.81 1.71
CA ALA A 370 -1.65 -15.17 1.51
C ALA A 370 -1.82 -13.67 1.23
N VAL A 371 -1.01 -12.86 1.91
CA VAL A 371 -0.98 -11.41 1.71
C VAL A 371 0.00 -11.08 0.60
N CYS A 372 -0.32 -10.10 -0.23
CA CYS A 372 0.58 -9.66 -1.29
C CYS A 372 1.95 -9.21 -0.74
N PRO A 373 3.08 -9.73 -1.27
CA PRO A 373 3.28 -10.18 -2.65
C PRO A 373 3.21 -11.70 -2.86
N PHE A 374 2.97 -12.49 -1.83
CA PHE A 374 3.20 -13.94 -1.86
C PHE A 374 2.49 -14.66 -3.01
N PRO A 375 1.18 -14.41 -3.32
CA PRO A 375 0.54 -15.05 -4.46
C PRO A 375 1.30 -14.91 -5.79
N LEU A 376 1.89 -13.73 -6.05
CA LEU A 376 2.66 -13.50 -7.28
C LEU A 376 4.05 -14.12 -7.23
N ILE A 377 4.74 -14.07 -6.08
CA ILE A 377 6.07 -14.66 -5.92
C ILE A 377 5.99 -16.19 -6.06
N ASP A 378 4.98 -16.79 -5.44
CA ASP A 378 4.77 -18.22 -5.45
C ASP A 378 4.35 -18.68 -6.87
N ALA A 379 3.50 -17.91 -7.56
CA ALA A 379 3.17 -18.14 -8.98
C ALA A 379 4.40 -18.06 -9.92
N LYS A 380 5.25 -17.04 -9.76
CA LYS A 380 6.51 -16.92 -10.54
C LYS A 380 7.45 -18.09 -10.29
N THR A 381 7.56 -18.52 -9.04
CA THR A 381 8.41 -19.65 -8.66
C THR A 381 7.88 -20.95 -9.24
N ALA A 382 6.56 -21.12 -9.24
CA ALA A 382 5.89 -22.29 -9.80
C ALA A 382 6.01 -22.36 -11.33
N ILE A 383 5.73 -21.27 -12.07
CA ILE A 383 5.82 -21.27 -13.54
C ILE A 383 7.26 -21.55 -14.04
N ASN A 384 8.27 -21.16 -13.26
CA ASN A 384 9.67 -21.43 -13.61
C ASN A 384 10.01 -22.92 -13.59
N GLN A 385 9.25 -23.73 -12.86
CA GLN A 385 9.40 -25.19 -12.81
C GLN A 385 8.66 -25.90 -13.97
N LEU A 386 7.78 -25.17 -14.68
CA LEU A 386 6.99 -25.70 -15.77
C LEU A 386 7.72 -25.62 -17.12
N SER A 387 7.36 -26.51 -18.04
CA SER A 387 7.81 -26.49 -19.43
C SER A 387 6.89 -25.60 -20.27
N ASP A 388 7.36 -25.13 -21.43
CA ASP A 388 6.56 -24.30 -22.32
C ASP A 388 5.30 -25.06 -22.78
N GLY A 389 4.15 -24.37 -22.76
CA GLY A 389 2.83 -24.95 -23.03
C GLY A 389 2.15 -25.62 -21.82
N GLU A 390 2.84 -25.83 -20.70
CA GLU A 390 2.22 -26.30 -19.46
C GLU A 390 1.46 -25.16 -18.76
N ALA A 391 0.39 -25.53 -18.05
CA ALA A 391 -0.53 -24.62 -17.38
C ALA A 391 -0.38 -24.65 -15.85
N LEU A 392 -0.48 -23.48 -15.23
CA LEU A 392 -0.53 -23.28 -13.79
C LEU A 392 -1.87 -22.64 -13.40
N VAL A 393 -2.66 -23.38 -12.63
CA VAL A 393 -3.88 -22.90 -11.98
C VAL A 393 -3.52 -22.31 -10.62
N ILE A 394 -3.92 -21.07 -10.37
CA ILE A 394 -3.56 -20.33 -9.16
C ILE A 394 -4.84 -19.93 -8.44
N ASP A 395 -5.06 -20.48 -7.25
CA ASP A 395 -6.14 -20.08 -6.34
C ASP A 395 -5.64 -19.02 -5.36
N PHE A 396 -6.38 -17.92 -5.23
CA PHE A 396 -5.98 -16.81 -4.38
C PHE A 396 -7.16 -15.95 -3.91
N ASP A 397 -6.99 -15.26 -2.79
CA ASP A 397 -7.97 -14.32 -2.22
C ASP A 397 -7.36 -12.95 -1.90
N CYS A 398 -6.09 -12.70 -2.25
CA CYS A 398 -5.52 -11.35 -2.25
C CYS A 398 -6.16 -10.56 -3.39
N THR A 399 -6.95 -9.53 -3.08
CA THR A 399 -7.57 -8.65 -4.08
C THR A 399 -6.51 -8.15 -5.08
N GLN A 400 -5.39 -7.60 -4.61
CA GLN A 400 -4.29 -7.11 -5.45
C GLN A 400 -3.76 -8.12 -6.48
N ALA A 401 -3.79 -9.41 -6.18
CA ALA A 401 -3.33 -10.44 -7.10
C ALA A 401 -4.19 -10.52 -8.39
N THR A 402 -5.45 -10.05 -8.35
CA THR A 402 -6.31 -9.99 -9.54
C THR A 402 -5.82 -9.01 -10.60
N GLU A 403 -4.88 -8.12 -10.27
CA GLU A 403 -4.24 -7.24 -11.24
C GLU A 403 -2.77 -7.61 -11.48
N THR A 404 -2.06 -8.05 -10.45
CA THR A 404 -0.62 -8.28 -10.59
C THR A 404 -0.29 -9.58 -11.31
N ILE A 405 -1.09 -10.65 -11.14
CA ILE A 405 -0.84 -11.94 -11.82
C ILE A 405 -1.11 -11.83 -13.34
N PRO A 406 -2.27 -11.34 -13.82
CA PRO A 406 -2.50 -11.21 -15.26
C PRO A 406 -1.50 -10.28 -15.95
N ARG A 407 -1.12 -9.17 -15.29
CA ARG A 407 -0.12 -8.23 -15.83
C ARG A 407 1.25 -8.87 -15.93
N TRP A 408 1.67 -9.60 -14.90
CA TRP A 408 2.93 -10.33 -14.93
C TRP A 408 2.93 -11.37 -16.04
N ALA A 409 1.85 -12.14 -16.19
CA ALA A 409 1.73 -13.10 -17.27
C ALA A 409 1.90 -12.42 -18.64
N ALA A 410 1.22 -11.29 -18.87
CA ALA A 410 1.37 -10.53 -20.11
C ALA A 410 2.80 -9.97 -20.32
N ASP A 411 3.43 -9.41 -19.28
CA ASP A 411 4.78 -8.85 -19.36
C ASP A 411 5.85 -9.92 -19.66
N ASP A 412 5.71 -11.14 -19.12
CA ASP A 412 6.62 -12.27 -19.32
C ASP A 412 6.19 -13.19 -20.49
N GLY A 413 5.21 -12.77 -21.30
CA GLY A 413 4.76 -13.49 -22.50
C GLY A 413 4.04 -14.81 -22.23
N HIS A 414 3.44 -14.97 -21.06
CA HIS A 414 2.56 -16.09 -20.71
C HIS A 414 1.11 -15.77 -21.10
N ALA A 415 0.36 -16.80 -21.48
CA ALA A 415 -1.05 -16.66 -21.83
C ALA A 415 -1.94 -16.91 -20.61
N VAL A 416 -2.94 -16.06 -20.39
CA VAL A 416 -4.00 -16.31 -19.39
C VAL A 416 -5.18 -16.94 -20.13
N THR A 417 -5.49 -18.20 -19.84
CA THR A 417 -6.56 -18.94 -20.53
C THR A 417 -7.90 -18.90 -19.82
N ASP A 418 -7.87 -18.73 -18.50
CA ASP A 418 -9.07 -18.67 -17.67
C ASP A 418 -8.83 -17.72 -16.49
N PHE A 419 -9.82 -16.88 -16.18
CA PHE A 419 -9.78 -15.96 -15.06
C PHE A 419 -11.18 -15.62 -14.57
N HIS A 420 -11.58 -16.21 -13.44
CA HIS A 420 -12.92 -16.05 -12.92
C HIS A 420 -12.94 -15.96 -11.38
N GLU A 421 -14.08 -15.50 -10.86
CA GLU A 421 -14.34 -15.40 -9.43
C GLU A 421 -14.88 -16.74 -8.91
N VAL A 422 -14.37 -17.17 -7.77
CA VAL A 422 -14.70 -18.45 -7.15
C VAL A 422 -15.16 -18.21 -5.71
N GLY A 423 -16.42 -18.53 -5.43
CA GLY A 423 -17.04 -18.32 -4.12
C GLY A 423 -17.11 -16.85 -3.71
N SER A 424 -16.97 -16.56 -2.42
CA SER A 424 -16.97 -15.18 -1.88
C SER A 424 -15.55 -14.62 -1.81
N ALA A 425 -15.23 -13.60 -2.62
CA ALA A 425 -13.95 -12.90 -2.61
C ALA A 425 -12.70 -13.80 -2.79
N GLY A 426 -12.84 -14.85 -3.62
CA GLY A 426 -11.76 -15.71 -4.09
C GLY A 426 -11.71 -15.70 -5.62
N TRP A 427 -10.55 -15.97 -6.19
CA TRP A 427 -10.32 -15.97 -7.62
C TRP A 427 -9.43 -17.14 -8.03
N GLN A 428 -9.67 -17.64 -9.23
CA GLN A 428 -8.85 -18.63 -9.88
C GLN A 428 -8.37 -18.06 -11.22
N ILE A 429 -7.08 -18.22 -11.50
CA ILE A 429 -6.48 -17.83 -12.78
C ILE A 429 -5.61 -18.96 -13.30
N THR A 430 -5.73 -19.25 -14.59
CA THR A 430 -4.90 -20.23 -15.28
C THR A 430 -3.91 -19.52 -16.19
N VAL A 431 -2.62 -19.74 -15.95
CA VAL A 431 -1.50 -19.15 -16.70
C VAL A 431 -0.75 -20.26 -17.44
N VAL A 432 -0.63 -20.14 -18.75
CA VAL A 432 0.10 -21.06 -19.62
C VAL A 432 1.47 -20.46 -19.95
N LYS A 433 2.53 -21.19 -19.61
CA LYS A 433 3.91 -20.74 -19.84
C LYS A 433 4.19 -20.61 -21.33
N HIS A 434 4.53 -19.39 -21.76
CA HIS A 434 4.78 -19.05 -23.18
C HIS A 434 3.70 -19.54 -24.15
N GLY A 435 2.45 -19.65 -23.68
CA GLY A 435 1.32 -20.05 -24.51
C GLY A 435 0.99 -19.00 -25.56
N ALA A 436 0.37 -19.42 -26.67
CA ALA A 436 -0.18 -18.48 -27.64
C ALA A 436 -1.24 -17.60 -26.95
N LEU A 437 -1.05 -16.28 -26.96
CA LEU A 437 -1.99 -15.32 -26.39
C LEU A 437 -3.38 -15.55 -27.00
N LEU A 438 -4.38 -15.76 -26.16
CA LEU A 438 -5.78 -15.73 -26.59
C LEU A 438 -6.03 -14.37 -27.24
N ARG A 439 -6.19 -14.36 -28.56
CA ARG A 439 -6.82 -13.26 -29.28
C ARG A 439 -8.31 -13.33 -28.94
N THR A 440 -8.73 -12.63 -27.89
CA THR A 440 -10.15 -12.33 -27.63
C THR A 440 -10.43 -10.88 -27.95
#